data_AF-A0A939VWV9-F1
#
_entry.id   AF-A0A939VWV9-F1
#
_cell.length_a   1.000
_cell.length_b   1.000
_cell.length_c   1.000
_cell.angle_alpha   90.00
_cell.angle_beta   90.00
_cell.angle_gamma   90.00
#
_symmetry.space_group_name_H-M   'P 1'
#
loop_
_entity.id
_entity.type
_entity.pdbx_description
1 polymer ?
#
loop_
_entity_poly.entity_id
_entity_poly.type
_entity_poly.pdbx_seq_one_letter_code
_entity_poly.pdbx_strand_id
1 'polypeptide(L)' 'MKIEKFTISRDPEWYHAWPDVTLTPDGTLICVFNECTHHCCRKHTRIMLCESSNRGRTWTPKHPL' A
#
# COMPACT_ATOMS: atom_id res chain seq x y z
N MET A 1 0.47 18.12 -18.96
CA MET A 1 -0.29 17.42 -17.91
C MET A 1 0.61 17.31 -16.69
N LYS A 2 0.15 17.67 -15.48
CA LYS A 2 0.98 17.66 -14.26
C LYS A 2 0.81 16.31 -13.56
N ILE A 3 1.91 15.69 -13.12
CA ILE A 3 1.86 14.49 -12.29
C ILE A 3 1.46 14.90 -10.87
N GLU A 4 0.38 14.33 -10.35
CA GLU A 4 -0.04 14.44 -8.96
C GLU A 4 0.50 13.25 -8.14
N LYS A 5 0.75 13.46 -6.85
CA LYS A 5 1.27 12.42 -5.93
C LYS A 5 0.31 12.27 -4.76
N PHE A 6 -0.08 11.03 -4.48
CA PHE A 6 -0.93 10.67 -3.34
C PHE A 6 -0.20 9.66 -2.45
N THR A 7 -0.38 9.77 -1.14
CA THR A 7 0.19 8.80 -0.19
C THR A 7 -0.80 7.65 -0.03
N ILE A 8 -0.33 6.41 -0.20
CA ILE A 8 -1.13 5.19 0.00
C ILE A 8 -1.14 4.80 1.47
N SER A 9 0.05 4.64 2.05
CA SER A 9 0.27 4.30 3.45
C SER A 9 1.48 5.07 3.98
N ARG A 10 1.42 5.46 5.25
CA ARG A 10 2.54 6.05 6.00
C ARG A 10 2.41 5.59 7.44
N ASP A 11 3.42 4.87 7.90
CA ASP A 11 3.54 4.43 9.27
C ASP A 11 4.99 4.66 9.72
N PRO A 12 5.26 5.50 10.74
CA PRO A 12 6.61 5.74 11.20
C PRO A 12 7.24 4.56 11.96
N GLU A 13 6.44 3.59 12.42
CA GLU A 13 6.93 2.42 13.16
C GLU A 13 7.45 1.32 12.22
N TRP A 14 6.90 1.23 11.00
CA TRP A 14 7.12 0.12 10.09
C TRP A 14 7.74 0.53 8.76
N TYR A 15 8.64 -0.31 8.25
CA TYR A 15 9.19 -0.18 6.91
C TYR A 15 8.25 -0.81 5.87
N HIS A 16 7.65 0.02 5.02
CA HIS A 16 6.79 -0.41 3.91
C HIS A 16 7.59 -0.50 2.61
N ALA A 17 7.54 -1.66 1.95
CA ALA A 17 8.30 -1.88 0.71
C ALA A 17 7.68 -2.93 -0.22
N TRP A 18 8.19 -2.95 -1.45
CA TRP A 18 7.79 -3.85 -2.54
C TRP A 18 6.29 -3.78 -2.85
N PRO A 19 5.76 -2.60 -3.21
CA PRO A 19 4.35 -2.47 -3.54
C PRO A 19 4.02 -3.10 -4.89
N ASP A 20 2.82 -3.63 -5.00
CA ASP A 20 2.14 -3.95 -6.25
C ASP A 20 0.72 -3.38 -6.22
N VAL A 21 0.18 -2.97 -7.37
CA VAL A 21 -1.13 -2.33 -7.47
C VAL A 21 -1.91 -2.89 -8.66
N THR A 22 -3.18 -3.22 -8.42
CA THR A 22 -4.10 -3.69 -9.46
C THR A 22 -5.43 -2.95 -9.42
N LEU A 23 -6.09 -2.87 -10.57
CA LEU A 23 -7.44 -2.36 -10.72
C LEU A 23 -8.41 -3.55 -10.85
N THR A 24 -9.36 -3.65 -9.94
CA THR A 24 -10.42 -4.67 -9.98
C THR A 24 -11.49 -4.33 -11.03
N PRO A 25 -12.34 -5.30 -11.43
CA PRO A 25 -13.43 -5.06 -12.37
C PRO A 25 -14.46 -4.01 -11.92
N ASP A 26 -14.66 -3.83 -10.61
CA ASP A 26 -15.56 -2.82 -10.05
C ASP A 26 -14.93 -1.41 -9.96
N GLY A 27 -13.66 -1.27 -10.36
CA GLY A 27 -12.95 0.01 -10.39
C GLY A 27 -12.16 0.35 -9.12
N THR A 28 -12.15 -0.53 -8.13
CA THR A 28 -11.33 -0.38 -6.92
C THR A 28 -9.85 -0.63 -7.25
N LEU A 29 -8.96 0.24 -6.77
CA LEU A 29 -7.53 -0.04 -6.76
C LEU A 29 -7.19 -0.78 -5.47
N ILE A 30 -6.47 -1.89 -5.57
CA ILE A 30 -5.90 -2.62 -4.44
C ILE A 30 -4.38 -2.45 -4.53
N CYS A 31 -3.77 -1.93 -3.48
CA CYS A 31 -2.32 -1.87 -3.34
C CYS A 31 -1.90 -2.81 -2.21
N VAL A 32 -1.03 -3.77 -2.53
CA VAL A 32 -0.41 -4.68 -1.57
C VAL A 32 1.06 -4.33 -1.40
N PHE A 33 1.59 -4.50 -0.19
CA PHE A 33 3.01 -4.25 0.10
C PHE A 33 3.44 -5.06 1.32
N ASN A 34 4.74 -5.23 1.52
CA ASN A 34 5.24 -5.81 2.75
C ASN A 34 5.43 -4.73 3.81
N GLU A 35 4.99 -5.06 5.02
CA GLU A 35 5.38 -4.44 6.27
C GLU A 35 6.54 -5.22 6.89
N CYS A 36 7.64 -4.53 7.18
CA CYS A 36 8.87 -5.09 7.74
C CYS A 36 9.47 -4.15 8.79
N THR A 37 10.47 -4.62 9.53
CA THR A 37 11.24 -3.75 10.45
C THR A 37 12.36 -2.98 9.75
N HIS A 38 12.94 -3.53 8.67
CA HIS A 38 14.02 -2.91 7.89
C HIS A 38 14.21 -3.62 6.55
N HIS A 39 14.86 -2.96 5.58
CA HIS A 39 15.29 -3.58 4.32
C HIS A 39 16.15 -4.84 4.59
N CYS A 40 15.87 -5.94 3.88
CA CYS A 40 16.48 -7.27 4.03
C CYS A 40 16.23 -8.03 5.35
N CYS A 41 15.57 -7.44 6.37
CA CYS A 41 15.23 -8.15 7.61
C CYS A 41 13.89 -8.87 7.48
N ARG A 42 13.87 -10.20 7.63
CA ARG A 42 12.65 -11.03 7.52
C ARG A 42 12.16 -11.63 8.84
N LYS A 43 12.65 -11.12 9.98
CA LYS A 43 12.18 -11.55 11.31
C LYS A 43 10.70 -11.21 11.54
N HIS A 44 10.25 -10.12 10.94
CA HIS A 44 8.86 -9.74 10.86
C HIS A 44 8.59 -9.25 9.44
N THR A 45 7.75 -9.99 8.71
CA THR A 45 7.27 -9.61 7.39
C THR A 45 5.81 -10.00 7.29
N ARG A 46 4.95 -9.03 6.96
CA ARG A 46 3.52 -9.25 6.75
C ARG A 46 3.08 -8.58 5.46
N ILE A 47 2.23 -9.24 4.69
CA ILE A 47 1.58 -8.59 3.55
C ILE A 47 0.42 -7.76 4.10
N MET A 48 0.43 -6.48 3.73
CA MET A 48 -0.60 -5.51 4.07
C MET A 48 -1.26 -5.03 2.77
N LEU A 49 -2.51 -4.58 2.87
CA LEU A 49 -3.21 -3.95 1.76
C LEU A 49 -3.90 -2.64 2.16
N CYS A 50 -4.08 -1.79 1.14
CA CYS A 50 -4.95 -0.62 1.15
C CYS A 50 -5.78 -0.61 -0.14
N GLU A 51 -6.97 -0.02 -0.08
CA GLU A 51 -7.90 0.09 -1.20
C GLU A 51 -8.26 1.54 -1.51
N SER A 52 -8.56 1.82 -2.78
CA SER A 52 -9.06 3.12 -3.23
C SER A 52 -10.21 2.97 -4.21
N SER A 53 -11.37 3.55 -3.87
CA SER A 53 -12.56 3.61 -4.73
C SER A 53 -12.62 4.88 -5.59
N ASN A 54 -11.61 5.75 -5.52
CA ASN A 54 -11.60 7.05 -6.21
C ASN A 54 -10.34 7.28 -7.05
N ARG A 55 -9.87 6.23 -7.72
CA ARG A 55 -8.71 6.25 -8.64
C ARG A 55 -7.42 6.71 -7.95
N GLY A 56 -7.21 6.31 -6.70
CA GLY A 56 -5.95 6.51 -5.97
C GLY A 56 -5.82 7.86 -5.29
N ARG A 57 -6.88 8.67 -5.21
CA ARG A 57 -6.88 9.98 -4.55
C ARG A 57 -6.89 9.84 -3.02
N THR A 58 -7.62 8.87 -2.49
CA THR A 58 -7.62 8.49 -1.07
C THR A 58 -7.57 6.97 -0.92
N TRP A 59 -7.02 6.52 0.20
CA TRP A 59 -6.81 5.09 0.50
C TRP A 59 -7.35 4.76 1.88
N THR A 60 -7.82 3.52 2.06
CA THR A 60 -8.15 2.97 3.38
C THR A 60 -6.89 2.85 4.24
N PRO A 61 -7.02 2.83 5.59
CA PRO A 61 -5.90 2.43 6.45
C PRO A 61 -5.39 1.06 6.06
N LYS A 62 -4.07 0.84 6.14
CA LYS A 62 -3.48 -0.48 5.92
C LYS A 62 -4.14 -1.52 6.82
N HIS A 63 -4.40 -2.69 6.28
CA HIS A 63 -4.76 -3.86 7.07
C HIS A 63 -4.08 -5.12 6.54
N PRO A 64 -3.97 -6.17 7.37
CA PRO A 64 -3.45 -7.45 6.91
C PRO A 64 -4.26 -8.02 5.75
N LEU A 65 -3.56 -8.67 4.81
CA LEU A 65 -4.18 -9.58 3.85
C LEU A 65 -4.73 -10.82 4.56
#